data_AF-A0A7Y4MF85-F1
#
_entry.id   AF-A0A7Y4MF85-F1
#
_cell.length_a   1.000
_cell.length_b   1.000
_cell.length_c   1.000
_cell.angle_alpha   90.00
_cell.angle_beta   90.00
_cell.angle_gamma   90.00
#
_symmetry.space_group_name_H-M   'P 1'
#
loop_
_entity.id
_entity.type
_entity.pdbx_description
1 polymer ?
#
loop_
_entity_poly.entity_id
_entity_poly.type
_entity_poly.pdbx_seq_one_letter_code
_entity_poly.pdbx_strand_id
1 'polypeptide(L)'
;MLIQLLILLASGAAGSTLGYFLRLPMWPITGALLGSAAANVLMAASITMPFALSFTAQVLVGTAIGASVMPGFLGEIRKYLVPAVAVVVTLVAAGISAGVLMSALGLLGLPEALLGMVPGGVGEMVAAASVLDADSALVAGIHVIRLLITLWTLPLLIKWAQTWKRPPLPG
;
A
#
# COMPACT_ATOMS: atom_id res chain seq x y z
N MET A 1 -16.26 19.34 10.12
CA MET A 1 -15.68 18.02 10.44
C MET A 1 -16.59 16.84 10.10
N LEU A 2 -17.76 16.65 10.74
CA LEU A 2 -18.61 15.47 10.45
C LEU A 2 -19.10 15.39 8.99
N ILE A 3 -19.61 16.51 8.45
CA ILE A 3 -20.06 16.59 7.05
C ILE A 3 -18.93 16.24 6.07
N GLN A 4 -17.73 16.77 6.32
CA GLN A 4 -16.53 16.51 5.53
C GLN A 4 -16.12 15.04 5.56
N LEU A 5 -16.20 14.39 6.73
CA LEU A 5 -15.94 12.96 6.89
C LEU A 5 -16.95 12.12 6.09
N LEU A 6 -18.24 12.48 6.16
CA LEU A 6 -19.29 11.83 5.38
C LEU A 6 -19.07 12.00 3.88
N ILE A 7 -18.64 13.19 3.43
CA ILE A 7 -18.29 13.45 2.03
C ILE A 7 -17.12 12.56 1.61
N LEU A 8 -16.05 12.45 2.41
CA LEU A 8 -14.91 11.57 2.10
C LEU A 8 -15.30 10.10 2.01
N LEU A 9 -16.12 9.60 2.94
CA LEU A 9 -16.60 8.22 2.93
C LEU A 9 -17.48 7.96 1.70
N ALA A 10 -18.39 8.88 1.40
CA ALA A 10 -19.28 8.79 0.25
C ALA A 10 -18.49 8.86 -1.08
N SER A 11 -17.53 9.78 -1.19
CA SER A 11 -16.71 9.92 -2.39
C SER A 11 -15.76 8.74 -2.57
N GLY A 12 -15.24 8.16 -1.48
CA GLY A 12 -14.50 6.90 -1.51
C GLY A 12 -15.37 5.75 -1.99
N ALA A 13 -16.58 5.58 -1.45
CA ALA A 13 -17.51 4.54 -1.92
C ALA A 13 -17.89 4.72 -3.40
N ALA A 14 -18.16 5.96 -3.83
CA ALA A 14 -18.45 6.29 -5.22
C ALA A 14 -17.24 6.02 -6.13
N GLY A 15 -16.04 6.44 -5.71
CA GLY A 15 -14.80 6.20 -6.44
C GLY A 15 -14.46 4.71 -6.58
N SER A 16 -14.69 3.92 -5.53
CA SER A 16 -14.57 2.45 -5.56
C SER A 16 -15.52 1.83 -6.58
N THR A 17 -16.79 2.24 -6.55
CA THR A 17 -17.83 1.77 -7.48
C THR A 17 -17.50 2.15 -8.93
N LEU A 18 -17.04 3.38 -9.17
CA LEU A 18 -16.55 3.80 -10.49
C LEU A 18 -15.31 3.01 -10.91
N GLY A 19 -14.39 2.76 -9.98
CA GLY A 19 -13.19 1.95 -10.21
C GLY A 19 -13.51 0.52 -10.65
N TYR A 20 -14.59 -0.06 -10.14
CA TYR A 20 -15.10 -1.35 -10.60
C TYR A 20 -15.50 -1.30 -12.08
N PHE A 21 -16.27 -0.29 -12.50
CA PHE A 21 -16.68 -0.11 -13.90
C PHE A 21 -15.50 0.19 -14.83
N LEU A 22 -14.52 0.96 -14.35
CA LEU A 22 -13.30 1.27 -15.07
C LEU A 22 -12.28 0.11 -15.10
N ARG A 23 -12.60 -1.02 -14.44
CA ARG A 23 -11.74 -2.21 -14.31
C ARG A 23 -10.36 -1.88 -13.74
N LEU A 24 -10.31 -0.97 -12.76
CA LEU A 24 -9.09 -0.64 -12.07
C LEU A 24 -8.58 -1.87 -11.30
N PRO A 25 -7.26 -2.12 -11.29
CA PRO A 25 -6.71 -3.18 -10.46
C PRO A 25 -6.90 -2.81 -8.99
N MET A 26 -7.26 -3.79 -8.15
CA MET A 26 -7.61 -3.55 -6.76
C MET A 26 -8.64 -2.43 -6.58
N TRP A 27 -9.67 -2.39 -7.46
CA TRP A 27 -10.69 -1.33 -7.51
C TRP A 27 -11.28 -0.91 -6.15
N PRO A 28 -11.47 -1.78 -5.13
CA PRO A 28 -12.01 -1.34 -3.86
C PRO A 28 -11.09 -0.34 -3.14
N ILE A 29 -9.78 -0.54 -3.26
CA ILE A 29 -8.76 0.29 -2.60
C ILE A 29 -8.39 1.46 -3.51
N THR A 30 -8.06 1.18 -4.78
CA THR A 30 -7.61 2.21 -5.72
C THR A 30 -8.71 3.22 -6.03
N GLY A 31 -9.94 2.75 -6.26
CA GLY A 31 -11.08 3.64 -6.49
C GLY A 31 -11.47 4.44 -5.26
N ALA A 32 -11.48 3.84 -4.06
CA ALA A 32 -11.78 4.56 -2.83
C ALA A 32 -10.74 5.65 -2.54
N LEU A 33 -9.47 5.36 -2.79
CA LEU A 33 -8.40 6.31 -2.60
C LEU A 33 -8.48 7.47 -3.60
N LEU A 34 -8.71 7.21 -4.89
CA LEU A 34 -8.88 8.26 -5.90
C LEU A 34 -10.11 9.15 -5.61
N GLY A 35 -11.24 8.53 -5.23
CA GLY A 35 -12.47 9.27 -4.92
C GLY A 35 -12.35 10.14 -3.67
N SER A 36 -11.72 9.62 -2.61
CA SER A 36 -11.47 10.39 -1.38
C SER A 36 -10.41 11.48 -1.59
N ALA A 37 -9.33 11.20 -2.32
CA ALA A 37 -8.32 12.20 -2.65
C ALA A 37 -8.88 13.33 -3.50
N ALA A 38 -9.67 13.02 -4.55
CA ALA A 38 -10.30 14.02 -5.40
C ALA A 38 -11.25 14.92 -4.59
N ALA A 39 -12.08 14.34 -3.73
CA ALA A 39 -12.97 15.11 -2.87
C ALA A 39 -12.19 15.98 -1.87
N ASN A 40 -11.11 15.46 -1.28
CA ASN A 40 -10.28 16.22 -0.35
C ASN A 40 -9.64 17.45 -1.00
N VAL A 41 -9.13 17.30 -2.23
CA VAL A 41 -8.56 18.39 -3.05
C VAL A 41 -9.64 19.40 -3.42
N LEU A 42 -10.80 18.95 -3.90
CA LEU A 42 -11.91 19.83 -4.30
C LEU A 42 -12.48 20.64 -3.13
N MET A 43 -12.49 20.07 -1.93
CA MET A 43 -12.93 20.77 -0.71
C MET A 43 -11.87 21.69 -0.12
N ALA A 44 -10.62 21.67 -0.64
CA ALA A 44 -9.45 22.30 -0.01
C ALA A 44 -9.36 22.02 1.50
N ALA A 45 -9.75 20.81 1.90
CA ALA A 45 -9.91 20.45 3.30
C ALA A 45 -8.70 19.65 3.80
N SER A 46 -8.23 19.98 5.01
CA SER A 46 -7.24 19.20 5.75
C SER A 46 -7.96 18.29 6.75
N ILE A 47 -8.68 17.29 6.24
CA ILE A 47 -9.48 16.41 7.09
C ILE A 47 -8.57 15.38 7.74
N THR A 48 -8.32 15.53 9.03
CA THR A 48 -7.65 14.50 9.83
C THR A 48 -8.62 13.36 10.11
N MET A 49 -8.21 12.13 9.79
CA MET A 49 -9.02 10.95 10.08
C MET A 49 -9.08 10.70 11.60
N PRO A 50 -10.27 10.55 12.21
CA PRO A 50 -10.37 10.22 13.64
C PRO A 50 -9.70 8.89 13.95
N PHE A 51 -8.91 8.84 15.02
CA PHE A 51 -8.19 7.63 15.46
C PHE A 51 -9.10 6.39 15.54
N ALA A 52 -10.30 6.54 16.12
CA ALA A 52 -11.26 5.45 16.25
C ALA A 52 -11.61 4.82 14.90
N LEU A 53 -11.79 5.62 13.83
CA LEU A 53 -12.15 5.11 12.52
C LEU A 53 -10.98 4.37 11.86
N SER A 54 -9.78 4.93 11.91
CA SER A 54 -8.56 4.29 11.40
C SER A 54 -8.27 2.98 12.13
N PHE A 55 -8.41 2.97 13.47
CA PHE A 55 -8.23 1.80 14.30
C PHE A 55 -9.24 0.71 13.95
N THR A 56 -10.54 1.04 13.86
CA THR A 56 -11.57 0.07 13.46
C THR A 56 -11.31 -0.49 12.05
N ALA A 57 -10.89 0.36 11.10
CA ALA A 57 -10.55 -0.08 9.75
C ALA A 57 -9.36 -1.06 9.75
N GLN A 58 -8.30 -0.78 10.51
CA GLN A 58 -7.14 -1.67 10.66
C GLN A 58 -7.54 -3.02 11.29
N VAL A 59 -8.38 -3.00 12.33
CA VAL A 59 -8.89 -4.24 12.96
C VAL A 59 -9.70 -5.07 11.97
N LEU A 60 -10.56 -4.45 11.16
CA LEU A 60 -11.35 -5.16 10.14
C LEU A 60 -10.47 -5.76 9.05
N VAL A 61 -9.50 -5.00 8.52
CA VAL A 61 -8.55 -5.49 7.52
C VAL A 61 -7.71 -6.63 8.08
N GLY A 62 -7.18 -6.48 9.29
CA GLY A 62 -6.42 -7.52 9.97
C GLY A 62 -7.25 -8.80 10.20
N THR A 63 -8.50 -8.65 10.60
CA THR A 63 -9.43 -9.78 10.79
C THR A 63 -9.75 -10.46 9.47
N ALA A 64 -9.97 -9.71 8.38
CA ALA A 64 -10.21 -10.27 7.06
C ALA A 64 -8.99 -11.05 6.53
N ILE A 65 -7.78 -10.50 6.71
CA ILE A 65 -6.54 -11.19 6.36
C ILE A 65 -6.38 -12.46 7.23
N GLY A 66 -6.61 -12.36 8.54
CA GLY A 66 -6.52 -13.50 9.46
C GLY A 66 -7.53 -14.62 9.15
N ALA A 67 -8.76 -14.26 8.78
CA ALA A 67 -9.80 -15.21 8.40
C ALA A 67 -9.49 -15.97 7.09
N SER A 68 -8.56 -15.46 6.26
CA SER A 68 -8.11 -16.15 5.06
C SER A 68 -7.13 -17.30 5.33
N VAL A 69 -6.65 -17.45 6.57
CA VAL A 69 -5.71 -18.50 6.96
C VAL A 69 -6.46 -19.83 7.14
N MET A 70 -6.12 -20.81 6.29
CA MET A 70 -6.75 -22.14 6.30
C MET A 70 -6.08 -23.12 7.28
N PRO A 71 -6.80 -24.15 7.77
CA PRO A 71 -6.20 -25.27 8.49
C PRO A 71 -5.11 -25.94 7.63
N GLY A 72 -3.91 -26.12 8.18
CA GLY A 72 -2.74 -26.66 7.48
C GLY A 72 -1.77 -25.61 6.95
N PHE A 73 -2.12 -24.32 6.97
CA PHE A 73 -1.23 -23.22 6.55
C PHE A 73 0.10 -23.23 7.32
N LEU A 74 0.08 -23.49 8.63
CA LEU A 74 1.29 -23.55 9.46
C LEU A 74 2.25 -24.68 9.05
N GLY A 75 1.74 -25.78 8.50
CA GLY A 75 2.59 -26.86 7.99
C GLY A 75 3.31 -26.47 6.72
N GLU A 76 2.60 -25.80 5.81
CA GLU A 76 3.15 -25.35 4.53
C GLU A 76 4.04 -24.11 4.65
N ILE A 77 3.71 -23.17 5.56
CA ILE A 77 4.48 -21.93 5.72
C ILE A 77 5.95 -22.20 6.03
N ARG A 78 6.26 -23.33 6.69
CA ARG A 78 7.63 -23.70 7.02
C ARG A 78 8.51 -23.85 5.78
N LYS A 79 7.95 -24.32 4.66
CA LYS A 79 8.65 -24.44 3.38
C LYS A 79 8.92 -23.06 2.75
N TYR A 80 8.05 -22.09 3.04
CA TYR A 80 8.12 -20.73 2.50
C TYR A 80 8.81 -19.72 3.43
N LEU A 81 9.10 -20.08 4.68
CA LEU A 81 9.73 -19.17 5.66
C LEU A 81 11.04 -18.57 5.15
N VAL A 82 11.96 -19.41 4.67
CA VAL A 82 13.26 -18.95 4.16
C VAL A 82 13.10 -17.99 2.98
N PRO A 83 12.40 -18.34 1.87
CA PRO A 83 12.21 -17.39 0.77
C PRO A 83 11.41 -16.16 1.17
N ALA A 84 10.41 -16.28 2.06
CA ALA A 84 9.64 -15.13 2.55
C ALA A 84 10.53 -14.15 3.33
N VAL A 85 11.34 -14.65 4.27
CA VAL A 85 12.29 -13.83 5.03
C VAL A 85 13.31 -13.18 4.09
N ALA A 86 13.84 -13.93 3.12
CA ALA A 86 14.77 -13.38 2.14
C ALA A 86 14.15 -12.20 1.36
N VAL A 87 12.92 -12.36 0.86
CA VAL A 87 12.19 -11.30 0.17
C VAL A 87 11.99 -10.08 1.09
N VAL A 88 11.54 -10.29 2.32
CA VAL A 88 11.32 -9.19 3.29
C VAL A 88 12.63 -8.44 3.55
N VAL A 89 13.71 -9.15 3.85
CA VAL A 89 15.02 -8.54 4.12
C VAL A 89 15.53 -7.76 2.90
N THR A 90 15.46 -8.34 1.70
CA THR A 90 15.87 -7.67 0.47
C THR A 90 15.04 -6.41 0.22
N LEU A 91 13.73 -6.48 0.37
CA LEU A 91 12.83 -5.36 0.15
C LEU A 91 13.03 -4.24 1.17
N VAL A 92 13.21 -4.58 2.44
CA VAL A 92 13.50 -3.59 3.50
C VAL A 92 14.86 -2.96 3.29
N ALA A 93 15.90 -3.74 3.01
CA ALA A 93 17.24 -3.22 2.74
C ALA A 93 17.24 -2.29 1.51
N ALA A 94 16.58 -2.70 0.42
CA ALA A 94 16.42 -1.87 -0.77
C ALA A 94 15.68 -0.57 -0.45
N GLY A 95 14.55 -0.65 0.28
CA GLY A 95 13.78 0.52 0.70
C GLY A 95 14.57 1.50 1.57
N ILE A 96 15.31 0.99 2.57
CA ILE A 96 16.18 1.81 3.42
C ILE A 96 17.28 2.45 2.57
N SER A 97 17.95 1.69 1.70
CA SER A 97 19.03 2.22 0.86
C SER A 97 18.52 3.33 -0.08
N ALA A 98 17.34 3.15 -0.67
CA ALA A 98 16.70 4.16 -1.51
C ALA A 98 16.27 5.38 -0.69
N GLY A 99 15.68 5.18 0.49
CA GLY A 99 15.29 6.28 1.38
C GLY A 99 16.48 7.12 1.85
N VAL A 100 17.57 6.47 2.27
CA VAL A 100 18.82 7.17 2.64
C VAL A 100 19.40 7.91 1.45
N LEU A 101 19.39 7.31 0.25
CA LEU A 101 19.86 7.99 -0.97
C LEU A 101 19.02 9.22 -1.31
N MET A 102 17.69 9.12 -1.25
CA MET A 102 16.78 10.24 -1.51
C MET A 102 16.97 11.39 -0.51
N SER A 103 17.21 11.05 0.76
CA SER A 103 17.51 12.04 1.79
C SER A 103 18.89 12.68 1.59
N ALA A 104 19.90 11.88 1.23
CA ALA A 104 21.25 12.38 0.94
C ALA A 104 21.30 13.30 -0.29
N LEU A 105 20.42 13.08 -1.27
CA LEU A 105 20.25 13.95 -2.43
C LEU A 105 19.45 15.23 -2.11
N GLY A 106 18.97 15.40 -0.87
CA GLY A 106 18.18 16.57 -0.46
C GLY A 106 16.78 16.62 -1.06
N LEU A 107 16.27 15.50 -1.61
CA LEU A 107 14.96 15.45 -2.25
C LEU A 107 13.81 15.35 -1.24
N LEU A 108 14.06 14.68 -0.11
CA LEU A 108 13.08 14.40 0.93
C LEU A 108 13.74 14.48 2.32
N GLY A 109 12.95 14.83 3.35
CA GLY A 109 13.35 14.65 4.74
C GLY A 109 13.57 13.16 5.04
N LEU A 110 14.44 12.86 6.03
CA LEU A 110 14.79 11.47 6.34
C LEU A 110 13.57 10.62 6.75
N PRO A 111 12.65 11.10 7.62
CA PRO A 111 11.44 10.34 7.96
C PRO A 111 10.55 10.06 6.75
N GLU A 112 10.29 11.06 5.91
CA GLU A 112 9.48 10.93 4.69
C GLU A 112 10.12 9.98 3.69
N ALA A 113 11.44 10.07 3.52
CA ALA A 113 12.18 9.23 2.59
C ALA A 113 12.17 7.76 3.04
N LEU A 114 12.41 7.50 4.32
CA LEU A 114 12.39 6.14 4.85
C LEU A 114 10.98 5.54 4.80
N LEU A 115 9.98 6.27 5.31
CA LEU A 115 8.59 5.77 5.34
C LEU A 115 7.98 5.64 3.95
N GLY A 116 8.33 6.54 3.02
CA GLY A 116 7.86 6.49 1.64
C GLY A 116 8.49 5.36 0.82
N MET A 117 9.79 5.12 1.00
CA MET A 117 10.54 4.13 0.20
C MET A 117 10.46 2.71 0.76
N VAL A 118 10.41 2.55 2.08
CA VAL A 118 10.32 1.22 2.71
C VAL A 118 8.96 0.58 2.39
N PRO A 119 8.93 -0.71 1.99
CA PRO A 119 7.67 -1.41 1.79
C PRO A 119 6.96 -1.66 3.11
N GLY A 120 5.65 -1.47 3.10
CA GLY A 120 4.78 -1.64 4.26
C GLY A 120 3.33 -1.33 3.95
N GLY A 121 2.47 -1.51 4.95
CA GLY A 121 1.06 -1.15 4.84
C GLY A 121 0.90 0.37 4.79
N VAL A 122 0.13 0.87 3.82
CA VAL A 122 -0.06 2.33 3.62
C VAL A 122 -0.57 3.01 4.89
N GLY A 123 -1.55 2.39 5.57
CA GLY A 123 -2.09 2.93 6.82
C GLY A 123 -1.05 3.07 7.93
N GLU A 124 -0.20 2.05 8.11
CA GLU A 124 0.85 2.06 9.13
C GLU A 124 1.91 3.11 8.85
N MET A 125 2.34 3.25 7.59
CA MET A 125 3.39 4.21 7.22
C MET A 125 2.90 5.65 7.30
N VAL A 126 1.64 5.91 6.94
CA VAL A 126 1.00 7.23 7.08
C VAL A 126 0.77 7.58 8.54
N ALA A 127 0.37 6.62 9.38
CA ALA A 127 0.26 6.82 10.82
C ALA A 127 1.62 7.10 11.46
N ALA A 128 2.65 6.31 11.12
CA ALA A 128 4.02 6.53 11.58
C ALA A 128 4.57 7.90 11.15
N ALA A 129 4.30 8.33 9.91
CA ALA A 129 4.68 9.65 9.43
C ALA A 129 4.05 10.75 10.29
N SER A 130 2.76 10.61 10.61
CA SER A 130 2.05 11.56 11.45
C SER A 130 2.62 11.64 12.87
N VAL A 131 3.08 10.53 13.44
CA VAL A 131 3.71 10.49 14.78
C VAL A 131 5.11 11.12 14.77
N LEU A 132 5.81 11.05 13.65
CA LEU A 132 7.16 11.60 13.48
C LEU A 132 7.15 13.05 12.95
N ASP A 133 5.99 13.72 12.96
CA ASP A 133 5.78 15.06 12.38
C ASP A 133 6.26 15.18 10.91
N ALA A 134 6.23 14.07 10.19
CA ALA A 134 6.58 13.97 8.78
C ALA A 134 5.35 14.22 7.89
N ASP A 135 5.58 14.59 6.62
CA ASP A 135 4.48 14.78 5.66
C ASP A 135 3.78 13.45 5.31
N SER A 136 2.72 13.16 6.06
CA SER A 136 1.90 11.97 5.91
C SER A 136 1.14 11.91 4.57
N ALA A 137 0.82 13.07 3.98
CA ALA A 137 0.18 13.14 2.67
C ALA A 137 1.15 12.79 1.55
N LEU A 138 2.39 13.25 1.65
CA LEU A 138 3.48 12.86 0.74
C LEU A 138 3.74 11.35 0.83
N VAL A 139 3.90 10.79 2.03
CA VAL A 139 4.13 9.34 2.24
C VAL A 139 2.98 8.52 1.65
N ALA A 140 1.73 8.94 1.89
CA ALA A 140 0.56 8.32 1.28
C ALA A 140 0.65 8.35 -0.25
N GLY A 141 0.97 9.51 -0.84
CA GLY A 141 1.10 9.71 -2.28
C GLY A 141 2.16 8.79 -2.91
N ILE A 142 3.34 8.68 -2.31
CA ILE A 142 4.41 7.78 -2.77
C ILE A 142 3.93 6.33 -2.79
N HIS A 143 3.26 5.89 -1.73
CA HIS A 143 2.73 4.52 -1.66
C HIS A 143 1.59 4.25 -2.65
N VAL A 144 0.76 5.24 -2.93
CA VAL A 144 -0.29 5.14 -3.95
C VAL A 144 0.31 4.98 -5.33
N ILE A 145 1.28 5.82 -5.68
CA ILE A 145 2.02 5.72 -6.95
C ILE A 145 2.66 4.32 -7.06
N ARG A 146 3.29 3.84 -5.98
CA ARG A 146 3.87 2.49 -5.91
C ARG A 146 2.83 1.40 -6.17
N LEU A 147 1.63 1.49 -5.59
CA LEU A 147 0.55 0.53 -5.82
C LEU A 147 0.11 0.51 -7.28
N LEU A 148 -0.12 1.69 -7.87
CA LEU A 148 -0.53 1.81 -9.27
C LEU A 148 0.52 1.23 -10.21
N ILE A 149 1.80 1.62 -10.04
CA ILE A 149 2.91 1.11 -10.85
C ILE A 149 3.04 -0.40 -10.69
N THR A 150 3.03 -0.92 -9.47
CA THR A 150 3.14 -2.37 -9.21
C THR A 150 2.01 -3.14 -9.90
N LEU A 151 0.77 -2.68 -9.75
CA LEU A 151 -0.39 -3.38 -10.30
C LEU A 151 -0.39 -3.39 -11.84
N TRP A 152 0.12 -2.34 -12.48
CA TRP A 152 0.18 -2.25 -13.94
C TRP A 152 1.37 -3.00 -14.52
N THR A 153 2.51 -2.98 -13.82
CA THR A 153 3.75 -3.63 -14.28
C THR A 153 3.77 -5.13 -14.00
N LEU A 154 3.19 -5.60 -12.90
CA LEU A 154 3.17 -7.01 -12.53
C LEU A 154 2.68 -7.96 -13.63
N PRO A 155 1.52 -7.75 -14.31
CA PRO A 155 1.09 -8.64 -15.38
C PRO A 155 2.05 -8.64 -16.58
N LEU A 156 2.69 -7.51 -16.88
CA LEU A 156 3.70 -7.41 -17.95
C LEU A 156 4.95 -8.21 -17.59
N LEU A 157 5.42 -8.08 -16.35
CA LEU A 157 6.56 -8.81 -15.83
C LEU A 157 6.30 -10.31 -15.77
N ILE A 158 5.10 -10.74 -15.38
CA ILE A 158 4.71 -12.16 -15.38
C ILE A 158 4.72 -12.71 -16.81
N LYS A 159 4.11 -12.01 -17.78
CA LYS A 159 4.13 -12.42 -19.19
C LYS A 159 5.56 -12.53 -19.73
N TRP A 160 6.41 -11.56 -19.40
CA TRP A 160 7.82 -11.57 -19.78
C TRP A 160 8.57 -12.74 -19.12
N ALA A 161 8.41 -12.96 -17.82
CA ALA A 161 9.06 -14.07 -17.10
C ALA A 161 8.63 -15.46 -17.63
N GLN A 162 7.40 -15.60 -18.11
CA GLN A 162 6.93 -16.84 -18.75
C GLN A 162 7.67 -17.16 -20.06
N THR A 163 8.30 -16.17 -20.72
CA THR A 163 9.17 -16.45 -21.88
C THR A 163 10.48 -17.14 -21.49
N TRP A 164 10.85 -17.11 -20.20
CA TRP A 164 12.08 -17.70 -19.67
C TRP A 164 11.89 -19.15 -19.19
N LYS A 165 10.96 -19.93 -19.78
CA LYS A 165 10.68 -21.32 -19.37
C LYS A 165 11.99 -22.10 -19.15
N ARG A 166 12.23 -22.52 -17.91
CA ARG A 166 13.33 -23.44 -17.57
C ARG A 166 13.09 -24.78 -18.26
N PRO A 167 14.12 -25.43 -18.85
CA PRO A 167 13.98 -26.79 -19.33
C PRO A 167 13.52 -27.72 -18.19
N PRO A 168 12.75 -28.78 -18.47
CA PRO A 168 12.29 -29.71 -17.45
C PRO A 168 13.49 -30.28 -16.68
N LEU A 169 13.36 -30.39 -15.35
CA LEU A 169 14.40 -30.99 -14.50
C LEU A 169 14.61 -32.45 -14.93
N PRO A 170 15.86 -32.94 -15.04
CA PRO A 170 16.11 -34.36 -15.28
C PRO A 170 15.54 -35.17 -14.09
N GLY A 171 14.70 -36.15 -14.41
CA GLY A 171 14.12 -37.10 -13.46
C GLY A 171 15.09 -38.20 -13.05
#